data_AF-A0A7W1ILE0-F1
#
_entry.id   AF-A0A7W1ILE0-F1
#
_cell.length_a   1.000
_cell.length_b   1.000
_cell.length_c   1.000
_cell.angle_alpha   90.00
_cell.angle_beta   90.00
_cell.angle_gamma   90.00
#
_symmetry.space_group_name_H-M   'P 1'
#
loop_
_entity.id
_entity.type
_entity.pdbx_description
1 polymer ?
#
loop_
_entity_poly.entity_id
_entity_poly.type
_entity_poly.pdbx_seq_one_letter_code
_entity_poly.pdbx_strand_id
1 'polypeptide(L)'
;MKVSKLIFFLILFGCLGYFREFFFVNLNNIMFQKYYNHTDLPIPSVMLVFNSFSYKTLYFSKYIYTAIWIAVFFFANYLAIKNLCEQKILLKFLIYSYLILLSLGAIAMLYGYFINGKLQDDEYTLSRWLLGIAQSPIICLILIASEKLYPKSTAS
;
A
#
# COMPACT_ATOMS: atom_id res chain seq x y z
N MET A 1 12.42 -19.66 12.77
CA MET A 1 11.66 -18.40 13.03
C MET A 1 11.28 -18.31 14.49
N LYS A 2 11.67 -17.24 15.21
CA LYS A 2 11.25 -17.04 16.61
C LYS A 2 9.79 -16.56 16.62
N VAL A 3 8.89 -17.30 17.29
CA VAL A 3 7.44 -17.04 17.33
C VAL A 3 7.12 -15.60 17.76
N SER A 4 7.86 -15.04 18.72
CA SER A 4 7.71 -13.65 19.16
C SER A 4 7.89 -12.63 18.02
N LYS A 5 8.87 -12.83 17.12
CA LYS A 5 9.06 -11.94 15.96
C LYS A 5 7.91 -12.04 14.97
N LEU A 6 7.38 -13.24 14.75
CA LEU A 6 6.22 -13.45 13.87
C LEU A 6 4.99 -12.70 14.40
N ILE A 7 4.68 -12.88 15.69
CA ILE A 7 3.55 -12.20 16.34
C ILE A 7 3.70 -10.68 16.25
N PHE A 8 4.91 -10.16 16.49
CA PHE A 8 5.21 -8.74 16.34
C PHE A 8 4.88 -8.22 14.92
N PHE A 9 5.36 -8.91 13.87
CA PHE A 9 5.08 -8.48 12.50
C PHE A 9 3.60 -8.63 12.10
N LEU A 10 2.90 -9.64 12.63
CA LEU A 10 1.44 -9.77 12.42
C LEU A 10 0.67 -8.60 13.03
N ILE A 11 0.98 -8.23 14.28
CA ILE A 11 0.38 -7.07 14.93
C ILE A 11 0.74 -5.79 14.17
N LEU A 12 2.01 -5.63 13.79
CA LEU A 12 2.47 -4.48 13.00
C LEU A 12 1.69 -4.33 11.70
N PHE A 13 1.54 -5.41 10.92
CA PHE A 13 0.79 -5.38 9.67
C PHE A 13 -0.71 -5.13 9.89
N GLY A 14 -1.31 -5.69 10.95
CA GLY A 14 -2.69 -5.41 11.34
C GLY A 14 -2.90 -3.92 11.66
N CYS A 15 -2.02 -3.34 12.47
CA CYS A 15 -2.05 -1.91 12.80
C CYS A 15 -1.86 -1.04 11.56
N LEU A 16 -0.84 -1.31 10.75
CA LEU A 16 -0.58 -0.54 9.52
C LEU A 16 -1.75 -0.61 8.53
N GLY A 17 -2.34 -1.80 8.36
CA GLY A 17 -3.53 -1.98 7.53
C GLY A 17 -4.73 -1.18 8.05
N TYR A 18 -4.98 -1.23 9.35
CA TYR A 18 -6.03 -0.45 10.00
C TYR A 18 -5.81 1.07 9.81
N PHE A 19 -4.61 1.58 10.10
CA PHE A 19 -4.33 3.01 9.98
C PHE A 19 -4.43 3.50 8.53
N ARG A 20 -3.96 2.71 7.57
CA ARG A 20 -4.10 3.01 6.14
C ARG A 20 -5.58 3.12 5.76
N GLU A 21 -6.37 2.12 6.11
CA GLU A 21 -7.81 2.10 5.78
C GLU A 21 -8.55 3.24 6.46
N PHE A 22 -8.34 3.42 7.77
CA PHE A 22 -8.89 4.52 8.56
C PHE A 22 -8.58 5.88 7.91
N PHE A 23 -7.33 6.08 7.48
CA PHE A 23 -6.92 7.33 6.84
C PHE A 23 -7.66 7.57 5.52
N PHE A 24 -7.66 6.59 4.60
CA PHE A 24 -8.28 6.77 3.28
C PHE A 24 -9.80 6.86 3.34
N VAL A 25 -10.46 6.08 4.21
CA VAL A 25 -11.92 6.15 4.40
C VAL A 25 -12.33 7.53 4.93
N ASN A 26 -11.66 8.03 5.97
CA ASN A 26 -12.00 9.33 6.52
C ASN A 26 -11.65 10.49 5.57
N LEU A 27 -10.55 10.37 4.81
CA LEU A 27 -10.23 11.34 3.76
C LEU A 27 -11.32 11.36 2.67
N ASN A 28 -11.83 10.19 2.27
CA ASN A 28 -12.96 10.09 1.34
C ASN A 28 -14.23 10.72 1.91
N ASN A 29 -14.54 10.48 3.18
CA ASN A 29 -15.71 11.09 3.83
C ASN A 29 -15.62 12.62 3.82
N ILE A 30 -14.46 13.19 4.16
CA ILE A 30 -14.25 14.66 4.11
C ILE A 30 -14.45 15.19 2.69
N MET A 31 -13.91 14.51 1.68
CA MET A 31 -14.12 14.92 0.31
C MET A 31 -15.57 14.80 -0.13
N PHE A 32 -16.28 13.74 0.30
CA PHE A 32 -17.70 13.55 0.02
C PHE A 32 -18.52 14.71 0.60
N GLN A 33 -18.27 15.08 1.86
CA GLN A 33 -18.92 16.22 2.49
C GLN A 33 -18.68 17.53 1.72
N LYS A 34 -17.43 17.77 1.27
CA LYS A 34 -17.09 18.97 0.50
C LYS A 34 -17.67 18.98 -0.91
N TYR A 35 -17.89 17.81 -1.50
CA TYR A 35 -18.43 17.70 -2.86
C TYR A 35 -19.95 17.86 -2.87
N TYR A 36 -20.65 17.26 -1.90
CA TYR A 36 -22.10 17.27 -1.83
C TYR A 36 -22.68 18.29 -0.82
N ASN A 37 -21.84 19.04 -0.09
CA ASN A 37 -22.23 19.98 0.97
C ASN A 37 -23.09 19.37 2.11
N HIS A 38 -23.01 18.05 2.32
CA HIS A 38 -23.64 17.35 3.44
C HIS A 38 -22.65 17.16 4.59
N THR A 39 -23.09 17.28 5.84
CA THR A 39 -22.22 17.12 7.03
C THR A 39 -22.55 15.88 7.86
N ASP A 40 -23.37 14.98 7.31
CA ASP A 40 -23.99 13.89 8.06
C ASP A 40 -23.03 12.73 8.41
N LEU A 41 -21.84 12.69 7.78
CA LEU A 41 -20.86 11.65 8.05
C LEU A 41 -19.96 12.02 9.25
N PRO A 42 -19.85 11.18 10.29
CA PRO A 42 -18.98 11.47 11.41
C PRO A 42 -17.50 11.44 10.98
N ILE A 43 -16.77 12.54 11.24
CA ILE A 43 -15.32 12.63 11.01
C ILE A 43 -14.61 12.64 12.37
N PRO A 44 -13.64 11.72 12.61
CA PRO A 44 -12.84 11.71 13.82
C PRO A 44 -12.04 13.01 14.00
N SER A 45 -11.88 13.46 15.25
CA SER A 45 -11.22 14.74 15.60
C SER A 45 -9.83 14.89 14.99
N VAL A 46 -9.07 13.80 14.91
CA VAL A 46 -7.71 13.77 14.32
C VAL A 46 -7.72 14.11 12.83
N MET A 47 -8.81 13.82 12.12
CA MET A 47 -8.96 14.07 10.69
C MET A 47 -9.56 15.45 10.36
N LEU A 48 -10.01 16.21 11.37
CA LEU A 48 -10.57 17.56 11.16
C LEU A 48 -9.57 18.55 10.58
N VAL A 49 -8.26 18.32 10.78
CA VAL A 49 -7.19 19.12 10.16
C VAL A 49 -7.33 19.15 8.63
N PHE A 50 -7.86 18.08 8.03
CA PHE A 50 -8.07 18.00 6.59
C PHE A 50 -9.27 18.82 6.10
N ASN A 51 -10.14 19.28 7.01
CA ASN A 51 -11.33 20.05 6.64
C ASN A 51 -11.00 21.51 6.23
N SER A 52 -9.83 22.03 6.59
CA SER A 52 -9.38 23.35 6.12
C SER A 52 -8.96 23.35 4.64
N PHE A 53 -8.65 22.19 4.06
CA PHE A 53 -8.18 22.09 2.68
C PHE A 53 -9.34 22.05 1.68
N SER A 54 -9.06 22.50 0.45
CA SER A 54 -10.02 22.44 -0.66
C SER A 54 -10.22 21.01 -1.18
N TYR A 55 -11.34 20.74 -1.84
CA TYR A 55 -11.60 19.43 -2.47
C TYR A 55 -10.48 19.02 -3.43
N LYS A 56 -10.02 19.94 -4.30
CA LYS A 56 -8.94 19.65 -5.25
C LYS A 56 -7.64 19.28 -4.55
N THR A 57 -7.28 20.00 -3.49
CA THR A 57 -6.08 19.71 -2.69
C THR A 57 -6.17 18.32 -2.05
N LEU A 58 -7.31 17.98 -1.47
CA LEU A 58 -7.53 16.66 -0.86
C LEU A 58 -7.49 15.53 -1.90
N TYR A 59 -8.09 15.76 -3.07
CA TYR A 59 -8.07 14.80 -4.18
C TYR A 59 -6.63 14.47 -4.61
N PHE A 60 -5.78 15.49 -4.86
CA PHE A 60 -4.40 15.25 -5.25
C PHE A 60 -3.53 14.69 -4.12
N SER A 61 -3.82 15.06 -2.87
CA SER A 61 -3.08 14.55 -1.71
C SER A 61 -3.18 13.03 -1.58
N LYS A 62 -4.24 12.40 -2.09
CA LYS A 62 -4.39 10.94 -2.10
C LYS A 62 -3.24 10.22 -2.80
N TYR A 63 -2.74 10.77 -3.91
CA TYR A 63 -1.64 10.16 -4.65
C TYR A 63 -0.34 10.22 -3.83
N ILE A 64 -0.13 11.34 -3.14
CA ILE A 64 1.01 11.51 -2.22
C ILE A 64 0.91 10.53 -1.05
N TYR A 65 -0.26 10.45 -0.40
CA TYR A 65 -0.48 9.50 0.69
C TYR A 65 -0.38 8.04 0.22
N THR A 66 -0.79 7.76 -1.01
CA THR A 66 -0.61 6.44 -1.64
C THR A 66 0.86 6.09 -1.73
N ALA A 67 1.70 7.01 -2.20
CA ALA A 67 3.15 6.81 -2.27
C ALA A 67 3.78 6.64 -0.87
N ILE A 68 3.34 7.43 0.12
CA ILE A 68 3.80 7.31 1.51
C ILE A 68 3.46 5.92 2.06
N TRP A 69 2.22 5.45 1.89
CA TRP A 69 1.81 4.13 2.36
C TRP A 69 2.53 2.99 1.65
N ILE A 70 2.84 3.13 0.35
CA ILE A 70 3.68 2.16 -0.37
C ILE A 70 5.06 2.08 0.26
N ALA A 71 5.68 3.23 0.56
CA ALA A 71 7.00 3.26 1.20
C ALA A 71 6.95 2.62 2.60
N VAL A 72 5.95 2.96 3.42
CA VAL A 72 5.75 2.38 4.76
C VAL A 72 5.62 0.86 4.68
N PHE A 73 4.76 0.35 3.79
CA PHE A 73 4.60 -1.10 3.61
C PHE A 73 5.83 -1.77 3.02
N PHE A 74 6.55 -1.11 2.10
CA PHE A 74 7.82 -1.61 1.57
C PHE A 74 8.84 -1.81 2.69
N PHE A 75 9.03 -0.80 3.55
CA PHE A 75 9.97 -0.91 4.68
C PHE A 75 9.52 -1.96 5.69
N ALA A 76 8.22 -2.02 6.01
CA ALA A 76 7.69 -3.05 6.91
C ALA A 76 7.92 -4.47 6.35
N ASN A 77 7.62 -4.68 5.06
CA ASN A 77 7.85 -5.95 4.36
C ASN A 77 9.35 -6.29 4.28
N TYR A 78 10.20 -5.30 4.02
CA TYR A 78 11.66 -5.48 3.99
C TYR A 78 12.19 -5.91 5.36
N LEU A 79 11.78 -5.22 6.43
CA LEU A 79 12.17 -5.56 7.79
C LEU A 79 11.65 -6.93 8.21
N ALA A 80 10.43 -7.29 7.81
CA ALA A 80 9.85 -8.60 8.08
C ALA A 80 10.69 -9.71 7.43
N ILE A 81 10.94 -9.64 6.11
CA ILE A 81 11.75 -10.65 5.41
C ILE A 81 13.17 -10.71 5.97
N LYS A 82 13.81 -9.56 6.22
CA LYS A 82 15.17 -9.51 6.79
C LYS A 82 15.28 -10.16 8.17
N ASN A 83 14.23 -10.12 8.99
CA ASN A 83 14.23 -10.63 10.36
C ASN A 83 13.65 -12.03 10.52
N LEU A 84 12.77 -12.44 9.61
CA LEU A 84 12.04 -13.71 9.66
C LEU A 84 12.66 -14.77 8.75
N CYS A 85 13.21 -14.37 7.61
CA CYS A 85 13.83 -15.25 6.64
C CYS A 85 15.36 -15.18 6.70
N GLU A 86 16.01 -16.31 6.43
CA GLU A 86 17.48 -16.42 6.38
C GLU A 86 18.00 -16.13 4.96
N GLN A 87 17.17 -16.41 3.95
CA GLN A 87 17.55 -16.34 2.55
C GLN A 87 17.52 -14.90 2.01
N LYS A 88 18.70 -14.31 1.77
CA LYS A 88 18.84 -12.95 1.20
C LYS A 88 18.21 -12.80 -0.19
N ILE A 89 18.01 -13.90 -0.93
CA ILE A 89 17.38 -13.86 -2.26
C ILE A 89 15.93 -13.37 -2.19
N LEU A 90 15.21 -13.64 -1.09
CA LEU A 90 13.83 -13.18 -0.90
C LEU A 90 13.72 -11.65 -0.83
N LEU A 91 14.76 -10.96 -0.34
CA LEU A 91 14.80 -9.49 -0.36
C LEU A 91 14.91 -8.95 -1.80
N LYS A 92 15.62 -9.65 -2.69
CA LYS A 92 15.67 -9.27 -4.11
C LYS A 92 14.31 -9.44 -4.76
N PHE A 93 13.63 -10.56 -4.49
CA PHE A 93 12.27 -10.78 -4.99
C PHE A 93 11.28 -9.74 -4.46
N LEU A 94 11.38 -9.33 -3.19
CA LEU A 94 10.58 -8.22 -2.67
C LEU A 94 10.77 -6.94 -3.52
N ILE A 95 12.02 -6.55 -3.77
CA ILE A 95 12.32 -5.35 -4.56
C ILE A 95 11.76 -5.50 -5.98
N TYR A 96 11.95 -6.65 -6.63
CA TYR A 96 11.42 -6.92 -7.97
C TYR A 96 9.90 -6.88 -8.01
N SER A 97 9.21 -7.46 -7.02
CA SER A 97 7.76 -7.39 -6.93
C SER A 97 7.26 -5.95 -6.83
N TYR A 98 7.89 -5.12 -5.99
CA TYR A 98 7.53 -3.70 -5.90
C TYR A 98 7.80 -2.94 -7.19
N LEU A 99 8.96 -3.15 -7.81
CA LEU A 99 9.30 -2.51 -9.09
C LEU A 99 8.31 -2.89 -10.19
N ILE A 100 7.95 -4.17 -10.31
CA ILE A 100 6.96 -4.64 -11.29
C ILE A 100 5.60 -4.02 -11.01
N LEU A 101 5.09 -4.07 -9.78
CA LEU A 101 3.78 -3.51 -9.43
C LEU A 101 3.70 -2.00 -9.69
N LEU A 102 4.75 -1.26 -9.31
CA LEU A 102 4.83 0.18 -9.54
C LEU A 102 4.93 0.52 -11.02
N SER A 103 5.75 -0.23 -11.77
CA SER A 103 5.92 -0.01 -13.20
C SER A 103 4.64 -0.30 -13.96
N LEU A 104 3.98 -1.43 -13.67
CA LEU A 104 2.69 -1.78 -14.29
C LEU A 104 1.59 -0.79 -13.90
N GLY A 105 1.53 -0.37 -12.63
CA GLY A 105 0.57 0.64 -12.18
C GLY A 105 0.79 2.00 -12.83
N ALA A 106 2.05 2.40 -13.02
CA ALA A 106 2.40 3.64 -13.73
C ALA A 106 2.08 3.54 -15.22
N ILE A 107 2.43 2.43 -15.89
CA ILE A 107 2.12 2.20 -17.30
C ILE A 107 0.61 2.24 -17.54
N ALA A 108 -0.19 1.60 -16.68
CA ALA A 108 -1.65 1.64 -16.78
C ALA A 108 -2.20 3.08 -16.68
N MET A 109 -1.70 3.88 -15.74
CA MET A 109 -2.08 5.29 -15.61
C MET A 109 -1.66 6.15 -16.80
N LEU A 110 -0.44 5.96 -17.29
CA LEU A 110 0.09 6.68 -18.45
C LEU A 110 -0.69 6.31 -19.72
N TYR A 111 -1.04 5.03 -19.88
CA TYR A 111 -1.87 4.55 -20.98
C TYR A 111 -3.25 5.23 -20.95
N GLY A 112 -3.94 5.21 -19.80
CA GLY A 112 -5.24 5.87 -19.66
C GLY A 112 -5.16 7.38 -19.95
N TYR A 113 -4.09 8.04 -19.49
CA TYR A 113 -3.88 9.47 -19.70
C TYR A 113 -3.59 9.83 -21.18
N PHE A 114 -2.64 9.14 -21.83
CA PHE A 114 -2.18 9.52 -23.17
C PHE A 114 -3.03 8.96 -24.31
N ILE A 115 -3.62 7.78 -24.15
CA ILE A 115 -4.31 7.07 -25.24
C ILE A 115 -5.82 7.26 -25.14
N ASN A 116 -6.39 7.06 -23.95
CA ASN A 116 -7.84 7.15 -23.77
C ASN A 116 -8.33 8.57 -23.45
N GLY A 117 -7.41 9.50 -23.11
CA GLY A 117 -7.76 10.87 -22.71
C GLY A 117 -8.62 10.95 -21.45
N LYS A 118 -8.69 9.86 -20.67
CA LYS A 118 -9.56 9.71 -19.49
C LYS A 118 -8.77 9.10 -18.33
N LEU A 119 -8.85 9.74 -17.18
CA LEU A 119 -8.10 9.38 -15.97
C LEU A 119 -8.88 8.49 -14.97
N GLN A 120 -10.11 8.08 -15.30
CA GLN A 120 -11.04 7.44 -14.35
C GLN A 120 -11.68 6.14 -14.84
N ASP A 121 -11.27 5.61 -15.99
CA ASP A 121 -11.78 4.35 -16.53
C ASP A 121 -11.02 3.13 -15.97
N ASP A 122 -11.18 1.96 -16.59
CA ASP A 122 -10.68 0.66 -16.13
C ASP A 122 -9.17 0.64 -15.85
N GLU A 123 -8.36 1.42 -16.57
CA GLU A 123 -6.91 1.49 -16.35
C GLU A 123 -6.54 2.16 -15.02
N TYR A 124 -7.33 3.14 -14.58
CA TYR A 124 -7.19 3.73 -13.24
C TYR A 124 -7.54 2.69 -12.17
N THR A 125 -8.59 1.89 -12.39
CA THR A 125 -8.97 0.81 -11.48
C THR A 125 -7.88 -0.24 -11.37
N LEU A 126 -7.28 -0.65 -12.49
CA LEU A 126 -6.15 -1.59 -12.53
C LEU A 126 -4.94 -1.04 -11.77
N SER A 127 -4.56 0.22 -12.03
CA SER A 127 -3.47 0.86 -11.30
C SER A 127 -3.74 0.90 -9.79
N ARG A 128 -4.96 1.26 -9.39
CA ARG A 128 -5.37 1.29 -7.98
C ARG A 128 -5.26 -0.09 -7.32
N TRP A 129 -5.62 -1.16 -8.03
CA TRP A 129 -5.48 -2.53 -7.52
C TRP A 129 -4.01 -2.91 -7.32
N LEU A 130 -3.15 -2.65 -8.31
CA LEU A 130 -1.71 -2.95 -8.22
C LEU A 130 -1.03 -2.17 -7.07
N LEU A 131 -1.36 -0.89 -6.93
CA LEU A 131 -0.87 -0.08 -5.81
C LEU A 131 -1.45 -0.55 -4.46
N GLY A 132 -2.70 -1.02 -4.45
CA GLY A 132 -3.32 -1.63 -3.26
C GLY A 132 -2.56 -2.87 -2.79
N ILE A 133 -2.09 -3.71 -3.72
CA ILE A 133 -1.24 -4.87 -3.41
C ILE A 133 0.10 -4.40 -2.82
N ALA A 134 0.71 -3.36 -3.39
CA ALA A 134 1.97 -2.79 -2.87
C ALA A 134 1.84 -2.15 -1.47
N GLN A 135 0.63 -1.72 -1.10
CA GLN A 135 0.28 -1.20 0.23
C GLN A 135 -0.23 -2.30 1.19
N SER A 136 0.18 -3.54 0.99
CA SER A 136 -0.31 -4.68 1.77
C SER A 136 0.84 -5.60 2.20
N PRO A 137 0.62 -6.44 3.23
CA PRO A 137 1.60 -7.45 3.63
C PRO A 137 1.61 -8.68 2.70
N ILE A 138 0.75 -8.73 1.67
CA ILE A 138 0.53 -9.94 0.85
C ILE A 138 1.84 -10.42 0.20
N ILE A 139 2.61 -9.50 -0.38
CA ILE A 139 3.89 -9.82 -1.02
C ILE A 139 4.84 -10.49 -0.01
N CYS A 140 4.91 -9.95 1.21
CA CYS A 140 5.74 -10.51 2.26
C CYS A 140 5.25 -11.89 2.72
N LEU A 141 3.94 -12.08 2.90
CA LEU A 141 3.36 -13.36 3.28
C LEU A 141 3.66 -14.45 2.24
N ILE A 142 3.54 -14.13 0.95
CA ILE A 142 3.88 -15.04 -0.15
C ILE A 142 5.38 -15.39 -0.10
N LEU A 143 6.25 -14.40 0.06
CA LEU A 143 7.70 -14.62 0.09
C LEU A 143 8.14 -15.45 1.30
N ILE A 144 7.59 -15.19 2.49
CA ILE A 144 7.85 -15.97 3.70
C ILE A 144 7.36 -17.42 3.51
N ALA A 145 6.17 -17.61 2.94
CA ALA A 145 5.65 -18.95 2.65
C ALA A 145 6.53 -19.69 1.64
N SER A 146 7.04 -18.99 0.62
CA SER A 146 7.93 -19.56 -0.40
C SER A 146 9.33 -19.90 0.12
N GLU A 147 9.74 -19.37 1.29
CA GLU A 147 11.06 -19.67 1.86
C GLU A 147 11.28 -21.18 2.01
N LYS A 148 10.23 -21.93 2.39
CA LYS A 148 10.29 -23.39 2.54
C LYS A 148 10.55 -24.14 1.24
N LEU A 149 10.34 -23.51 0.08
CA LEU A 149 10.58 -24.10 -1.24
C LEU A 149 12.03 -23.90 -1.70
N TYR A 150 12.79 -23.01 -1.06
CA TYR A 150 14.21 -22.86 -1.36
C TYR A 150 14.99 -23.98 -0.68
N PRO A 151 15.65 -24.87 -1.43
CA PRO A 151 16.55 -25.84 -0.81
C PRO A 151 17.58 -25.05 0.00
N LYS A 152 17.76 -25.44 1.27
CA LYS A 152 18.90 -24.96 2.03
C LYS A 152 20.12 -25.36 1.22
N SER A 153 20.84 -24.38 0.67
CA SER A 153 22.09 -24.65 0.00
C SER A 153 22.98 -25.34 1.02
N THR A 154 23.23 -26.63 0.81
CA THR A 154 24.30 -27.37 1.46
C THR A 154 25.60 -26.75 0.95
N ALA A 155 26.01 -25.65 1.57
CA ALA A 155 27.27 -24.99 1.31
C ALA A 155 28.18 -25.22 2.53
N SER A 156 29.14 -26.14 2.29
CA SER A 156 30.33 -26.54 3.06
C SER A 156 30.12 -27.04 4.49
#